data_AF-A0A2K5SJ27-F1
#
_entry.id   AF-A0A2K5SJ27-F1
#
_cell.length_a   1.000
_cell.length_b   1.000
_cell.length_c   1.000
_cell.angle_alpha   90.00
_cell.angle_beta   90.00
_cell.angle_gamma   90.00
#
_symmetry.space_group_name_H-M   'P 1'
#
loop_
_entity.id
_entity.type
_entity.pdbx_description
1 polymer ?
#
loop_
_entity_poly.entity_id
_entity_poly.type
_entity_poly.pdbx_seq_one_letter_code
_entity_poly.pdbx_strand_id
1 'polypeptide(L)'
;MSLWVDKYRPCSLGRLDYHKEQAAQLRNLVQCGDFPHLLVYGPSGAGKKTRIMCILRELYGVGVEKLRIEHQTITTPSKKKIEISTIASNYHLEVNPSDAGNSDRVVIQEMLKTVAQSQQLETHSQRDFKGEVYLRETANAIVSQQTPQRLLEVRGRLYELLTHCIPPEIIMKGLLLELLHNCDGQLKGEVAQMAAYYEHRLQLGSKAIYHLEAFVAKFMALYKKFMEDGLEGMMF
;
A
#
# COMPACT_ATOMS: atom_id res chain seq x y z
N MET A 1 42.91 -4.22 8.02
CA MET A 1 42.63 -5.64 8.35
C MET A 1 41.12 -5.82 8.43
N SER A 2 40.52 -6.61 7.55
CA SER A 2 39.08 -6.91 7.59
C SER A 2 38.82 -7.94 8.70
N LEU A 3 37.81 -7.70 9.52
CA LEU A 3 37.35 -8.68 10.51
C LEU A 3 36.85 -9.92 9.78
N TRP A 4 37.14 -11.11 10.32
CA TRP A 4 36.69 -12.38 9.73
C TRP A 4 35.18 -12.41 9.53
N VAL A 5 34.44 -11.78 10.44
CA VAL A 5 32.98 -11.66 10.37
C VAL A 5 32.50 -10.91 9.12
N ASP A 6 33.28 -9.94 8.63
CA ASP A 6 32.93 -9.19 7.42
C ASP A 6 33.36 -9.94 6.16
N LYS A 7 34.48 -10.68 6.23
CA LYS A 7 34.96 -11.52 5.12
C LYS A 7 34.00 -12.67 4.79
N TYR A 8 33.40 -13.29 5.80
CA TYR A 8 32.46 -14.41 5.62
C TYR A 8 30.99 -14.01 5.70
N ARG A 9 30.68 -12.71 5.75
CA ARG A 9 29.29 -12.24 5.80
C ARG A 9 28.56 -12.69 4.52
N PRO A 10 27.42 -13.40 4.63
CA PRO A 10 26.61 -13.73 3.47
C PRO A 10 26.13 -12.46 2.76
N CYS A 11 26.32 -12.41 1.44
CA CYS A 11 25.87 -11.30 0.60
C CYS A 11 24.70 -11.68 -0.33
N SER A 12 24.10 -12.84 -0.13
CA SER A 12 22.99 -13.35 -0.96
C SER A 12 22.13 -14.29 -0.13
N LEU A 13 20.81 -14.34 -0.38
CA LEU A 13 19.91 -15.19 0.42
C LEU A 13 20.27 -16.68 0.35
N GLY A 14 20.88 -17.13 -0.75
CA GLY A 14 21.32 -18.52 -0.93
C GLY A 14 22.59 -18.90 -0.16
N ARG A 15 23.36 -17.92 0.32
CA ARG A 15 24.56 -18.15 1.14
C ARG A 15 24.27 -18.05 2.65
N LEU A 16 22.98 -17.96 3.03
CA LEU A 16 22.60 -17.94 4.43
C LEU A 16 22.68 -19.35 5.02
N ASP A 17 23.43 -19.49 6.11
CA ASP A 17 23.62 -20.78 6.77
C ASP A 17 22.39 -21.22 7.58
N TYR A 18 21.61 -20.24 8.08
CA TYR A 18 20.49 -20.45 8.99
C TYR A 18 19.14 -20.02 8.39
N HIS A 19 18.05 -20.66 8.85
CA HIS A 19 16.67 -20.39 8.44
C HIS A 19 16.46 -20.40 6.91
N LYS A 20 16.89 -21.50 6.26
CA LYS A 20 16.87 -21.66 4.80
C LYS A 20 15.46 -21.58 4.20
N GLU A 21 14.44 -22.09 4.88
CA GLU A 21 13.04 -22.00 4.43
C GLU A 21 12.56 -20.54 4.34
N GLN A 22 12.80 -19.76 5.39
CA GLN A 22 12.47 -18.33 5.41
C GLN A 22 13.26 -17.56 4.33
N ALA A 23 14.52 -17.95 4.09
CA ALA A 23 15.32 -17.36 3.00
C ALA A 23 14.71 -17.67 1.62
N ALA A 24 14.17 -18.88 1.43
CA ALA A 24 13.46 -19.26 0.20
C ALA A 24 12.14 -18.48 0.04
N GLN A 25 11.37 -18.31 1.12
CA GLN A 25 10.16 -17.48 1.11
C GLN A 25 10.47 -16.03 0.75
N LEU A 26 11.49 -15.44 1.38
CA LEU A 26 11.94 -14.07 1.07
C LEU A 26 12.40 -13.93 -0.38
N ARG A 27 13.09 -14.93 -0.93
CA ARG A 27 13.48 -14.96 -2.34
C ARG A 27 12.26 -14.99 -3.27
N ASN A 28 11.26 -15.80 -2.95
CA ASN A 28 10.02 -15.85 -3.74
C ASN A 28 9.29 -14.50 -3.70
N LEU A 29 9.25 -13.83 -2.54
CA LEU A 29 8.68 -12.49 -2.42
C LEU A 29 9.40 -11.46 -3.29
N VAL A 30 10.74 -11.50 -3.30
CA VAL A 30 11.56 -10.63 -4.17
C VAL A 30 11.26 -10.87 -5.65
N GLN A 31 11.09 -12.13 -6.07
CA GLN A 31 10.79 -12.49 -7.47
C GLN A 31 9.37 -12.08 -7.91
N CYS A 32 8.39 -12.15 -7.01
CA CYS A 32 7.02 -11.73 -7.27
C CYS A 32 6.91 -10.23 -7.62
N GLY A 33 7.85 -9.40 -7.15
CA GLY A 33 7.89 -7.95 -7.40
C GLY A 33 6.94 -7.13 -6.53
N ASP A 34 6.03 -7.80 -5.80
CA ASP A 34 5.19 -7.20 -4.77
C ASP A 34 5.78 -7.52 -3.40
N PHE A 35 6.57 -6.58 -2.87
CA PHE A 35 7.30 -6.76 -1.61
C PHE A 35 6.57 -6.09 -0.45
N PRO A 36 6.02 -6.86 0.51
CA PRO A 36 5.23 -6.29 1.61
C PRO A 36 6.11 -5.52 2.60
N HIS A 37 5.48 -4.63 3.40
CA HIS A 37 6.15 -4.01 4.54
C HIS A 37 6.55 -5.08 5.57
N LEU A 38 7.84 -5.14 5.91
CA LEU A 38 8.40 -6.17 6.78
C LEU A 38 8.89 -5.58 8.09
N LEU A 39 8.55 -6.23 9.20
CA LEU A 39 9.15 -5.99 10.52
C LEU A 39 10.03 -7.19 10.89
N VAL A 40 11.34 -6.95 11.07
CA VAL A 40 12.30 -8.00 11.44
C VAL A 40 12.67 -7.86 12.92
N TYR A 41 12.33 -8.85 13.74
CA TYR A 41 12.65 -8.89 15.17
C TYR A 41 13.43 -10.15 15.55
N GLY A 42 14.11 -10.12 16.70
CA GLY A 42 14.90 -11.26 17.21
C GLY A 42 16.12 -10.85 18.04
N PRO A 43 16.86 -11.82 18.63
CA PRO A 43 17.99 -11.56 19.52
C PRO A 43 19.16 -10.86 18.80
N SER A 44 20.05 -10.23 19.57
CA SER A 44 21.28 -9.65 19.03
C SER A 44 22.15 -10.75 18.39
N GLY A 45 22.79 -10.44 17.26
CA GLY A 45 23.61 -11.42 16.54
C GLY A 45 22.84 -12.42 15.65
N ALA A 46 21.50 -12.42 15.64
CA ALA A 46 20.69 -13.32 14.79
C ALA A 46 20.77 -13.05 13.27
N GLY A 47 21.70 -12.19 12.81
CA GLY A 47 21.89 -11.89 11.39
C GLY A 47 20.81 -11.00 10.76
N LYS A 48 19.96 -10.33 11.55
CA LYS A 48 18.86 -9.47 11.06
C LYS A 48 19.29 -8.47 9.99
N LYS A 49 20.33 -7.67 10.29
CA LYS A 49 20.90 -6.68 9.35
C LYS A 49 21.43 -7.36 8.09
N THR A 50 22.14 -8.49 8.25
CA THR A 50 22.65 -9.28 7.11
C THR A 50 21.54 -9.74 6.18
N ARG A 51 20.41 -10.21 6.72
CA ARG A 51 19.25 -10.63 5.90
C ARG A 51 18.61 -9.46 5.16
N ILE A 52 18.41 -8.33 5.83
CA ILE A 52 17.88 -7.11 5.20
C ILE A 52 18.78 -6.67 4.04
N MET A 53 20.10 -6.64 4.26
CA MET A 53 21.06 -6.31 3.20
C MET A 53 21.03 -7.31 2.04
N CYS A 54 20.88 -8.61 2.31
CA CYS A 54 20.72 -9.62 1.26
C CYS A 54 19.44 -9.40 0.44
N ILE A 55 18.32 -9.04 1.08
CA ILE A 55 17.05 -8.71 0.40
C ILE A 55 17.25 -7.49 -0.50
N LEU A 56 17.79 -6.40 0.05
CA LEU A 56 18.04 -5.18 -0.72
C LEU A 56 18.96 -5.44 -1.92
N ARG A 57 19.99 -6.28 -1.74
CA ARG A 57 20.89 -6.66 -2.82
C ARG A 57 20.23 -7.55 -3.88
N GLU A 58 19.28 -8.41 -3.52
CA GLU A 58 18.51 -9.16 -4.53
C GLU A 58 17.49 -8.26 -5.26
N LEU A 59 16.95 -7.22 -4.61
CA LEU A 59 16.02 -6.26 -5.23
C LEU A 59 16.70 -5.24 -6.15
N TYR A 60 17.77 -4.59 -5.67
CA TYR A 60 18.40 -3.44 -6.34
C TYR A 60 19.85 -3.71 -6.80
N GLY A 61 20.37 -4.91 -6.55
CA GLY A 61 21.72 -5.30 -6.96
C GLY A 61 22.83 -4.74 -6.07
N VAL A 62 24.06 -4.74 -6.61
CA VAL A 62 25.29 -4.36 -5.88
C VAL A 62 25.37 -2.88 -5.53
N GLY A 63 24.51 -2.03 -6.13
CA GLY A 63 24.51 -0.60 -5.88
C GLY A 63 24.09 -0.22 -4.44
N VAL A 64 23.44 -1.14 -3.73
CA VAL A 64 23.02 -1.00 -2.32
C VAL A 64 24.22 -0.86 -1.37
N GLU A 65 25.38 -1.43 -1.71
CA GLU A 65 26.55 -1.41 -0.82
C GLU A 65 27.30 -0.06 -0.87
N LYS A 66 26.90 0.85 -1.78
CA LYS A 66 27.49 2.19 -1.91
C LYS A 66 26.86 3.14 -0.92
N LEU A 67 27.32 3.05 0.33
CA LEU A 67 26.84 3.85 1.44
C LEU A 67 27.53 5.22 1.52
N ARG A 68 26.76 6.25 1.88
CA ARG A 68 27.21 7.61 2.17
C ARG A 68 26.65 8.02 3.52
N ILE A 69 27.42 8.80 4.28
CA ILE A 69 26.95 9.35 5.54
C ILE A 69 26.37 10.73 5.24
N GLU A 70 25.11 10.95 5.61
CA GLU A 70 24.42 12.22 5.47
C GLU A 70 23.97 12.72 6.85
N HIS A 71 24.27 13.98 7.14
CA HIS A 71 23.82 14.65 8.35
C HIS A 71 22.53 15.40 8.03
N GLN A 72 21.43 15.01 8.68
CA GLN A 72 20.15 15.67 8.53
C GLN A 72 19.78 16.41 9.82
N THR A 73 19.32 17.66 9.68
CA THR A 73 18.85 18.49 10.79
C THR A 73 17.33 18.48 10.83
N ILE A 74 16.74 17.74 11.76
CA ILE A 74 15.29 17.68 11.94
C ILE A 74 14.87 18.73 12.96
N THR A 75 13.87 19.52 12.62
CA THR A 75 13.26 20.47 13.58
C THR A 75 12.02 19.84 14.18
N THR A 76 12.03 19.64 15.50
CA THR A 76 10.86 19.14 16.23
C THR A 76 9.73 20.20 16.26
N PRO A 77 8.46 19.78 16.48
CA PRO A 77 7.36 20.72 16.72
C PRO A 77 7.60 21.64 17.93
N SER A 78 8.48 21.25 18.85
CA SER A 78 8.96 22.06 19.98
C SER A 78 10.08 23.05 19.61
N LYS A 79 10.36 23.27 18.31
CA LYS A 79 11.42 24.15 17.76
C LYS A 79 12.86 23.77 18.15
N LYS A 80 13.08 22.59 18.74
CA LYS A 80 14.41 22.06 19.01
C LYS A 80 14.98 21.43 17.73
N LYS A 81 16.20 21.81 17.36
CA LYS A 81 16.95 21.18 16.26
C LYS A 81 17.64 19.93 16.77
N ILE A 82 17.46 18.82 16.08
CA ILE A 82 18.09 17.55 16.36
C ILE A 82 18.92 17.18 15.13
N GLU A 83 20.20 16.90 15.32
CA GLU A 83 21.10 16.45 14.26
C GLU A 83 21.17 14.93 14.30
N ILE A 84 20.93 14.29 13.15
CA ILE A 84 20.94 12.84 13.03
C ILE A 84 21.86 12.46 11.88
N SER A 85 22.78 11.54 12.16
CA SER A 85 23.56 10.86 11.13
C SER A 85 22.73 9.74 10.53
N THR A 86 22.50 9.82 9.23
CA THR A 86 21.84 8.77 8.46
C THR A 86 22.83 8.15 7.47
N ILE A 87 22.68 6.86 7.23
CA ILE A 87 23.46 6.14 6.23
C ILE A 87 22.57 5.96 5.02
N ALA A 88 22.88 6.68 3.94
CA ALA A 88 22.10 6.69 2.71
C ALA A 88 22.82 5.91 1.60
N SER A 89 22.03 5.22 0.79
CA SER A 89 22.42 4.68 -0.51
C SER A 89 21.43 5.20 -1.54
N ASN A 90 21.72 5.02 -2.83
CA ASN A 90 20.80 5.34 -3.91
C ASN A 90 19.45 4.58 -3.85
N TYR A 91 19.31 3.59 -2.97
CA TYR A 91 18.17 2.66 -2.90
C TYR A 91 17.56 2.51 -1.50
N HIS A 92 18.25 2.93 -0.43
CA HIS A 92 17.75 2.78 0.93
C HIS A 92 18.38 3.81 1.87
N LEU A 93 17.70 4.04 2.99
CA LEU A 93 18.14 4.90 4.08
C LEU A 93 18.14 4.08 5.38
N GLU A 94 19.28 4.04 6.07
CA GLU A 94 19.43 3.47 7.41
C GLU A 94 19.49 4.61 8.43
N VAL A 95 18.60 4.55 9.42
CA VAL A 95 18.48 5.54 10.49
C VAL A 95 18.45 4.82 11.83
N ASN A 96 19.27 5.28 12.77
CA ASN A 96 19.18 4.85 14.17
C ASN A 96 18.41 5.90 14.97
N PRO A 97 17.13 5.66 15.32
CA PRO A 97 16.31 6.66 16.00
C PRO A 97 16.87 7.03 17.38
N SER A 98 17.59 6.11 18.04
CA SER A 98 18.20 6.36 19.35
C SER A 98 19.21 7.51 19.37
N ASP A 99 19.80 7.87 18.21
CA ASP A 99 20.69 9.03 18.08
C ASP A 99 19.97 10.35 18.39
N ALA A 100 18.63 10.37 18.32
CA ALA A 100 17.77 11.52 18.61
C ALA A 100 17.20 11.56 20.05
N GLY A 101 17.63 10.65 20.92
CA GLY A 101 17.10 10.52 22.29
C GLY A 101 15.60 10.20 22.29
N ASN A 102 14.82 10.88 23.16
CA ASN A 102 13.38 10.57 23.32
C ASN A 102 12.47 11.08 22.19
N SER A 103 13.03 11.50 21.04
CA SER A 103 12.29 12.10 19.93
C SER A 103 12.07 11.14 18.75
N ASP A 104 12.26 9.82 18.95
CA ASP A 104 12.18 8.77 17.92
C ASP A 104 10.97 8.91 16.98
N ARG A 105 9.78 9.13 17.56
CA ARG A 105 8.52 9.25 16.80
C ARG A 105 8.57 10.43 15.82
N VAL A 106 9.12 11.56 16.23
CA VAL A 106 9.19 12.76 15.40
C VAL A 106 10.18 12.55 14.27
N VAL A 107 11.31 11.91 14.57
CA VAL A 107 12.34 11.56 13.57
C VAL A 107 11.77 10.66 12.49
N ILE A 108 11.12 9.56 12.89
CA ILE A 108 10.55 8.60 11.94
C ILE A 108 9.46 9.27 11.11
N GLN A 109 8.58 10.06 11.73
CA GLN A 109 7.51 10.76 11.03
C GLN A 109 8.06 11.76 10.00
N GLU A 110 9.10 12.51 10.34
CA GLU A 110 9.67 13.49 9.42
C GLU A 110 10.45 12.81 8.29
N MET A 111 11.24 11.78 8.61
CA MET A 111 11.96 10.96 7.62
C MET A 111 10.99 10.34 6.60
N LEU A 112 9.87 9.79 7.06
CA LEU A 112 8.84 9.24 6.18
C LEU A 112 8.25 10.30 5.24
N LYS A 113 8.02 11.53 5.73
CA LYS A 113 7.57 12.63 4.87
C LYS A 113 8.62 13.02 3.85
N THR A 114 9.88 13.15 4.25
CA THR A 114 10.98 13.50 3.35
C THR A 114 11.15 12.44 2.25
N VAL A 115 11.07 11.16 2.60
CA VAL A 115 11.13 10.06 1.62
C VAL A 115 9.88 10.05 0.74
N ALA A 116 8.68 10.27 1.28
CA ALA A 116 7.45 10.36 0.48
C ALA A 116 7.42 11.57 -0.46
N GLN A 117 8.18 12.63 -0.16
CA GLN A 117 8.36 13.80 -1.04
C GLN A 117 9.37 13.54 -2.16
N SER A 118 10.25 12.54 -2.03
CA SER A 118 11.16 12.14 -3.09
C SER A 118 10.41 11.37 -4.18
N GLN A 119 10.60 11.76 -5.44
CA GLN A 119 9.87 11.24 -6.59
C GLN A 119 10.12 9.73 -6.74
N GLN A 120 9.05 8.93 -6.82
CA GLN A 120 9.13 7.49 -7.04
C GLN A 120 9.83 7.22 -8.38
N LEU A 121 10.96 6.49 -8.37
CA LEU A 121 11.84 6.38 -9.54
C LEU A 121 11.28 5.54 -10.70
N GLU A 122 10.14 4.86 -10.56
CA GLU A 122 9.52 4.15 -11.66
C GLU A 122 7.98 4.17 -11.57
N THR A 123 7.35 5.00 -12.40
CA THR A 123 5.88 4.99 -12.62
C THR A 123 5.46 3.91 -13.63
N HIS A 124 6.39 3.33 -14.40
CA HIS A 124 6.09 2.49 -15.56
C HIS A 124 6.13 0.97 -15.31
N SER A 125 6.51 0.52 -14.12
CA SER A 125 6.67 -0.90 -13.78
C SER A 125 5.77 -1.33 -12.61
N GLN A 126 4.69 -0.60 -12.35
CA GLN A 126 3.60 -1.15 -11.55
C GLN A 126 2.89 -2.19 -12.42
N ARG A 127 3.40 -3.44 -12.38
CA ARG A 127 2.69 -4.60 -12.94
C ARG A 127 1.25 -4.51 -12.47
N ASP A 128 0.30 -4.66 -13.40
CA ASP A 128 -1.13 -4.57 -13.18
C ASP A 128 -1.49 -5.02 -11.77
N PHE A 129 -1.85 -4.05 -10.94
CA PHE A 129 -2.22 -4.30 -9.57
C PHE A 129 -3.33 -5.35 -9.61
N LYS A 130 -3.13 -6.53 -9.01
CA LYS A 130 -4.19 -7.57 -8.91
C LYS A 130 -5.51 -6.98 -8.39
N GLY A 131 -5.46 -5.87 -7.66
CA GLY A 131 -6.64 -5.14 -7.23
C GLY A 131 -7.47 -4.49 -8.34
N GLU A 132 -6.95 -4.18 -9.54
CA GLU A 132 -7.80 -3.72 -10.65
C GLU A 132 -8.74 -4.84 -11.13
N VAL A 133 -8.20 -6.05 -11.32
CA VAL A 133 -9.01 -7.23 -11.66
C VAL A 133 -10.02 -7.54 -10.55
N TYR A 134 -9.57 -7.49 -9.29
CA TYR A 134 -10.44 -7.74 -8.14
C TYR A 134 -11.53 -6.68 -7.96
N LEU A 135 -11.23 -5.40 -8.20
CA LEU A 135 -12.18 -4.29 -8.20
C LEU A 135 -13.19 -4.44 -9.32
N ARG A 136 -12.74 -4.83 -10.52
CA ARG A 136 -13.63 -5.12 -11.66
C ARG A 136 -14.59 -6.26 -11.34
N GLU A 137 -14.11 -7.36 -10.77
CA GLU A 137 -14.97 -8.45 -10.30
C GLU A 137 -15.97 -7.98 -9.23
N THR A 138 -15.51 -7.11 -8.31
CA THR A 138 -16.38 -6.54 -7.27
C THR A 138 -17.47 -5.67 -7.89
N ALA A 139 -17.13 -4.81 -8.85
CA ALA A 139 -18.06 -3.99 -9.60
C ALA A 139 -19.08 -4.85 -10.37
N ASN A 140 -18.62 -5.91 -11.05
CA ASN A 140 -19.49 -6.86 -11.74
C ASN A 140 -20.45 -7.55 -10.77
N ALA A 141 -20.00 -7.94 -9.58
CA ALA A 141 -20.87 -8.51 -8.56
C ALA A 141 -21.96 -7.52 -8.10
N ILE A 142 -21.62 -6.23 -7.95
CA ILE A 142 -22.56 -5.15 -7.60
C ILE A 142 -23.62 -4.96 -8.70
N VAL A 143 -23.20 -4.97 -9.96
CA VAL A 143 -24.10 -4.80 -11.13
C VAL A 143 -24.97 -6.03 -11.36
N SER A 144 -24.46 -7.23 -11.08
CA SER A 144 -25.20 -8.48 -11.31
C SER A 144 -26.44 -8.65 -10.42
N GLN A 145 -26.43 -8.11 -9.20
CA GLN A 145 -27.50 -8.35 -8.23
C GLN A 145 -27.58 -7.26 -7.16
N GLN A 146 -28.75 -6.66 -7.00
CA GLN A 146 -29.01 -5.61 -6.02
C GLN A 146 -29.84 -6.13 -4.84
N THR A 147 -29.24 -6.99 -4.01
CA THR A 147 -29.86 -7.55 -2.79
C THR A 147 -29.02 -7.29 -1.54
N PRO A 148 -29.62 -7.26 -0.32
CA PRO A 148 -28.86 -7.12 0.92
C PRO A 148 -27.82 -8.22 1.16
N GLN A 149 -28.09 -9.45 0.69
CA GLN A 149 -27.14 -10.55 0.74
C GLN A 149 -25.91 -10.27 -0.12
N ARG A 150 -26.10 -9.77 -1.35
CA ARG A 150 -24.98 -9.36 -2.21
C ARG A 150 -24.19 -8.21 -1.61
N LEU A 151 -24.85 -7.25 -0.98
CA LEU A 151 -24.17 -6.15 -0.28
C LEU A 151 -23.25 -6.65 0.84
N LEU A 152 -23.65 -7.69 1.57
CA LEU A 152 -22.82 -8.32 2.61
C LEU A 152 -21.57 -8.99 1.99
N GLU A 153 -21.71 -9.69 0.88
CA GLU A 153 -20.58 -10.27 0.15
C GLU A 153 -19.62 -9.18 -0.34
N VAL A 154 -20.15 -8.12 -0.95
CA VAL A 154 -19.35 -6.97 -1.42
C VAL A 154 -18.63 -6.30 -0.26
N ARG A 155 -19.27 -6.17 0.91
CA ARG A 155 -18.61 -5.67 2.12
C ARG A 155 -17.41 -6.54 2.52
N GLY A 156 -17.51 -7.86 2.41
CA GLY A 156 -16.38 -8.77 2.62
C GLY A 156 -15.21 -8.48 1.68
N ARG A 157 -15.50 -8.25 0.39
CA ARG A 157 -14.50 -7.88 -0.63
C ARG A 157 -13.85 -6.53 -0.35
N LEU A 158 -14.63 -5.54 0.09
CA LEU A 158 -14.12 -4.24 0.51
C LEU A 158 -13.22 -4.35 1.74
N TYR A 159 -13.54 -5.21 2.70
CA TYR A 159 -12.66 -5.48 3.84
C TYR A 159 -11.33 -6.08 3.40
N GLU A 160 -11.34 -7.05 2.48
CA GLU A 160 -10.11 -7.67 1.96
C GLU A 160 -9.19 -6.61 1.34
N LEU A 161 -9.73 -5.70 0.51
CA LEU A 161 -8.98 -4.59 -0.06
C LEU A 161 -8.39 -3.65 1.02
N LEU A 162 -9.17 -3.30 2.04
CA LEU A 162 -8.70 -2.47 3.16
C LEU A 162 -7.64 -3.20 4.00
N THR A 163 -7.75 -4.51 4.20
CA THR A 163 -6.77 -5.34 4.91
C THR A 163 -5.44 -5.40 4.15
N HIS A 164 -5.47 -5.33 2.82
CA HIS A 164 -4.27 -5.20 1.99
C HIS A 164 -3.67 -3.77 1.97
N CYS A 165 -4.10 -2.90 2.89
CA CYS A 165 -3.60 -1.52 3.02
C CYS A 165 -3.79 -0.68 1.74
N ILE A 166 -4.83 -0.98 0.95
CA ILE A 166 -5.17 -0.16 -0.21
C ILE A 166 -5.88 1.09 0.29
N PRO A 167 -5.41 2.30 -0.08
CA PRO A 167 -6.05 3.52 0.37
C PRO A 167 -7.52 3.58 -0.10
N PRO A 168 -8.47 3.95 0.77
CA PRO A 168 -9.89 3.90 0.43
C PRO A 168 -10.30 4.81 -0.74
N GLU A 169 -9.59 5.91 -0.95
CA GLU A 169 -9.75 6.79 -2.11
C GLU A 169 -9.43 6.08 -3.44
N ILE A 170 -8.45 5.18 -3.44
CA ILE A 170 -8.12 4.35 -4.62
C ILE A 170 -9.21 3.32 -4.85
N ILE A 171 -9.73 2.71 -3.79
CA ILE A 171 -10.87 1.77 -3.86
C ILE A 171 -12.10 2.50 -4.43
N MET A 172 -12.45 3.68 -3.90
CA MET A 172 -13.59 4.47 -4.37
C MET A 172 -13.47 4.83 -5.85
N LYS A 173 -12.32 5.38 -6.26
CA LYS A 173 -12.08 5.78 -7.65
C LYS A 173 -12.09 4.58 -8.60
N GLY A 174 -11.42 3.49 -8.23
CA GLY A 174 -11.38 2.28 -9.05
C GLY A 174 -12.76 1.63 -9.21
N LEU A 175 -13.53 1.55 -8.11
CA LEU A 175 -14.89 1.02 -8.15
C LEU A 175 -15.82 1.92 -8.98
N LEU A 176 -15.73 3.24 -8.84
CA LEU A 176 -16.49 4.18 -9.65
C LEU A 176 -16.24 3.99 -11.14
N LEU A 177 -14.98 3.91 -11.56
CA LEU A 177 -14.62 3.76 -12.98
C LEU A 177 -15.22 2.49 -13.59
N GLU A 178 -15.11 1.36 -12.88
CA GLU A 178 -15.67 0.08 -13.36
C GLU A 178 -17.22 0.07 -13.32
N LEU A 179 -17.85 0.74 -12.35
CA LEU A 179 -19.31 0.89 -12.33
C LEU A 179 -19.82 1.78 -13.48
N LEU A 180 -19.11 2.87 -13.82
CA LEU A 180 -19.47 3.76 -14.91
C LEU A 180 -19.39 3.10 -16.30
N HIS A 181 -18.61 2.03 -16.46
CA HIS A 181 -18.62 1.24 -17.70
C HIS A 181 -19.96 0.51 -17.93
N ASN A 182 -20.69 0.19 -16.85
CA ASN A 182 -21.95 -0.55 -16.89
C ASN A 182 -23.20 0.34 -16.74
N CYS A 183 -23.03 1.68 -16.76
CA CYS A 183 -24.13 2.64 -16.60
C CYS A 183 -24.44 3.38 -17.90
N ASP A 184 -25.71 3.73 -18.12
CA ASP A 184 -26.12 4.64 -19.19
C ASP A 184 -25.76 6.10 -18.91
N GLY A 185 -25.66 6.93 -19.96
CA GLY A 185 -25.16 8.30 -19.88
C GLY A 185 -25.88 9.21 -18.86
N GLN A 186 -27.19 9.02 -18.66
CA GLN A 186 -27.97 9.74 -17.65
C GLN A 186 -27.59 9.30 -16.23
N LEU A 187 -27.44 7.99 -16.02
CA LEU A 187 -27.06 7.41 -14.73
C LEU A 187 -25.61 7.74 -14.34
N LYS A 188 -24.70 7.86 -15.32
CA LYS A 188 -23.29 8.22 -15.06
C LYS A 188 -23.14 9.55 -14.31
N GLY A 189 -23.96 10.55 -14.64
CA GLY A 189 -23.92 11.85 -13.98
C GLY A 189 -24.26 11.76 -12.50
N GLU A 190 -25.34 11.05 -12.17
CA GLU A 190 -25.76 10.84 -10.78
C GLU A 190 -24.76 10.00 -9.98
N VAL A 191 -24.25 8.92 -10.57
CA VAL A 191 -23.28 8.03 -9.92
C VAL A 191 -21.96 8.76 -9.64
N ALA A 192 -21.50 9.62 -10.56
CA ALA A 192 -20.29 10.42 -10.37
C ALA A 192 -20.46 11.45 -9.22
N GLN A 193 -21.60 12.16 -9.18
CA GLN A 193 -21.90 13.09 -8.08
C GLN A 193 -21.98 12.37 -6.74
N MET A 194 -22.63 11.21 -6.71
CA MET A 194 -22.74 10.38 -5.52
C MET A 194 -21.36 9.91 -5.03
N ALA A 195 -20.49 9.47 -5.93
CA ALA A 195 -19.13 9.08 -5.58
C ALA A 195 -18.34 10.24 -4.98
N ALA A 196 -18.40 11.43 -5.59
CA ALA A 196 -17.75 12.63 -5.05
C ALA A 196 -18.24 12.98 -3.63
N TYR A 197 -19.55 12.85 -3.37
CA TYR A 197 -20.12 13.05 -2.05
C TYR A 197 -19.58 12.05 -1.01
N TYR A 198 -19.57 10.76 -1.34
CA TYR A 198 -19.09 9.73 -0.41
C TYR A 198 -17.56 9.75 -0.23
N GLU A 199 -16.81 10.10 -1.26
CA GLU A 199 -15.36 10.30 -1.19
C GLU A 199 -15.00 11.46 -0.25
N HIS A 200 -15.69 12.60 -0.37
CA HIS A 200 -15.50 13.72 0.55
C HIS A 200 -15.81 13.32 2.00
N ARG A 201 -16.91 12.59 2.23
CA ARG A 201 -17.25 12.09 3.58
C ARG A 201 -16.26 11.07 4.10
N LEU A 202 -15.64 10.28 3.23
CA LEU A 202 -14.60 9.33 3.59
C LEU A 202 -13.38 10.05 4.17
N GLN A 203 -13.00 11.20 3.62
CA GLN A 203 -11.88 12.00 4.13
C GLN A 203 -12.16 12.65 5.50
N LEU A 204 -13.43 12.94 5.79
CA LEU A 204 -13.87 13.52 7.08
C LEU A 204 -14.17 12.44 8.15
N GLY A 205 -14.30 11.19 7.73
CA GLY A 205 -14.72 10.08 8.59
C GLY A 205 -13.57 9.31 9.22
N SER A 206 -13.86 8.52 10.26
CA SER A 206 -12.87 7.69 10.96
C SER A 206 -12.82 6.23 10.47
N LYS A 207 -13.88 5.73 9.82
CA LYS A 207 -13.99 4.34 9.37
C LYS A 207 -14.37 4.27 7.89
N ALA A 208 -13.37 4.06 7.04
CA ALA A 208 -13.51 4.01 5.58
C ALA A 208 -14.61 3.05 5.10
N ILE A 209 -14.73 1.88 5.73
CA ILE A 209 -15.71 0.84 5.33
C ILE A 209 -17.15 1.34 5.34
N TYR A 210 -17.53 2.21 6.27
CA TYR A 210 -18.91 2.73 6.34
C TYR A 210 -19.25 3.61 5.15
N HIS A 211 -18.28 4.37 4.65
CA HIS A 211 -18.47 5.26 3.51
C HIS A 211 -18.48 4.47 2.19
N LEU A 212 -17.59 3.48 2.06
CA LEU A 212 -17.56 2.58 0.90
C LEU A 212 -18.84 1.73 0.81
N GLU A 213 -19.26 1.10 1.91
CA GLU A 213 -20.50 0.32 1.98
C GLU A 213 -21.73 1.19 1.69
N ALA A 214 -21.78 2.41 2.22
CA ALA A 214 -22.88 3.34 1.96
C ALA A 214 -22.94 3.78 0.49
N PHE A 215 -21.79 4.02 -0.15
CA PHE A 215 -21.71 4.30 -1.59
C PHE A 215 -22.27 3.12 -2.41
N VAL A 216 -21.82 1.89 -2.12
CA VAL A 216 -22.31 0.69 -2.81
C VAL A 216 -23.80 0.48 -2.60
N ALA A 217 -24.29 0.61 -1.37
CA ALA A 217 -25.70 0.45 -1.06
C ALA A 217 -26.57 1.48 -1.80
N LYS A 218 -26.10 2.74 -1.87
CA LYS A 218 -26.81 3.80 -2.59
C LYS A 218 -26.77 3.57 -4.10
N PHE A 219 -25.65 3.11 -4.64
CA PHE A 219 -25.54 2.69 -6.04
C PHE A 219 -26.51 1.55 -6.36
N MET A 220 -26.54 0.48 -5.55
CA MET A 220 -27.45 -0.66 -5.77
C MET A 220 -28.92 -0.23 -5.78
N ALA A 221 -29.32 0.65 -4.86
CA ALA A 221 -30.69 1.16 -4.81
C ALA A 221 -31.03 1.99 -6.06
N LEU A 222 -30.10 2.85 -6.52
CA LEU A 222 -30.30 3.68 -7.70
C LEU A 222 -30.33 2.84 -8.99
N TYR A 223 -29.38 1.93 -9.13
CA TYR A 223 -29.25 1.06 -10.31
C TYR A 223 -30.46 0.13 -10.46
N LYS A 224 -30.93 -0.46 -9.35
CA LYS A 224 -32.13 -1.30 -9.36
C LYS A 224 -33.36 -0.52 -9.82
N LYS A 225 -33.56 0.68 -9.28
CA LYS A 225 -34.68 1.55 -9.67
C LYS A 225 -34.62 1.90 -11.16
N PHE A 226 -33.44 2.25 -11.66
CA PHE A 226 -33.24 2.57 -13.07
C PHE A 226 -33.58 1.40 -14.00
N MET A 227 -33.19 0.17 -13.64
CA MET A 227 -33.55 -1.02 -14.42
C MET A 227 -35.05 -1.32 -14.39
N GLU A 228 -35.70 -1.16 -13.24
CA GLU A 228 -37.15 -1.36 -13.09
C GLU A 228 -37.93 -0.33 -13.93
N ASP A 229 -37.59 0.95 -13.83
CA ASP A 229 -38.21 2.04 -14.61
C ASP A 229 -38.03 1.83 -16.13
N GLY A 230 -36.86 1.32 -16.56
CA GLY A 230 -36.58 1.02 -17.97
C GLY A 230 -37.35 -0.19 -18.52
N LEU A 231 -37.59 -1.22 -17.69
CA LEU A 231 -38.39 -2.39 -18.05
C LEU A 231 -39.87 -2.03 -18.21
N GLU A 232 -40.41 -1.17 -17.33
CA GLU A 232 -41.78 -0.68 -17.45
C GLU A 232 -41.98 0.13 -18.75
N GLY A 233 -41.00 0.92 -19.16
CA GLY A 233 -41.04 1.69 -20.41
C GLY A 233 -40.99 0.86 -21.71
N MET A 234 -40.55 -0.41 -21.66
CA MET A 234 -40.53 -1.32 -22.82
C MET A 234 -41.78 -2.21 -22.92
N MET A 235 -42.62 -2.25 -21.90
CA MET A 235 -43.87 -3.03 -21.88
C MET A 235 -45.09 -2.25 -22.39
N PHE A 236 -44.91 -1.02 -22.90
CA PHE A 236 -45.94 -0.19 -23.51
C PHE A 236 -45.62 0.18 -24.96
#